data_AF-A0A969IHN6-F1
#
_entry.id   AF-A0A969IHN6-F1
#
_cell.length_a   1.000
_cell.length_b   1.000
_cell.length_c   1.000
_cell.angle_alpha   90.00
_cell.angle_beta   90.00
_cell.angle_gamma   90.00
#
_symmetry.space_group_name_H-M   'P 1'
#
loop_
_entity.id
_entity.type
_entity.pdbx_description
1 polymer ?
#
loop_
_entity_poly.entity_id
_entity_poly.type
_entity_poly.pdbx_seq_one_letter_code
_entity_poly.pdbx_strand_id
1 'polypeptide(L)'
;MNNELSRQQFNPAGFTTHSLIDREGNYWLATYNSGLFLCLNPGVKVIGLHSGLADEKVVSMHKFGDYIFAGHPLGRISYISLNRGHNNKADSFNLPVQRPEFNVISDFEQLSKNELLVATNNGFALIKKGPGAPSAWQKTFFLSDVGSIKDLFVSADTVFAISTRNLIVMSEYGNKRLSGFFYDSLRITAVEKNREGQVLLGTMNGLYINHSRSEGSIHRVFADSIKASGKYCCKK
;
A
#
# COMPACT_ATOMS: atom_id res chain seq x y z
N MET A 1 -43.63 19.25 -5.50
CA MET A 1 -42.82 18.04 -5.70
C MET A 1 -41.53 18.23 -4.93
N ASN A 2 -41.39 17.57 -3.78
CA ASN A 2 -40.19 17.63 -2.95
C ASN A 2 -39.09 16.81 -3.62
N ASN A 3 -38.10 17.49 -4.19
CA ASN A 3 -36.83 16.87 -4.60
C ASN A 3 -35.94 16.79 -3.36
N GLU A 4 -36.25 15.86 -2.47
CA GLU A 4 -35.22 15.36 -1.55
C GLU A 4 -34.22 14.61 -2.40
N LEU A 5 -33.14 15.30 -2.81
CA LEU A 5 -31.88 14.66 -3.17
C LEU A 5 -31.55 13.75 -2.00
N SER A 6 -31.82 12.45 -2.15
CA SER A 6 -31.46 11.45 -1.17
C SER A 6 -29.95 11.57 -0.99
N ARG A 7 -29.54 12.20 0.11
CA ARG A 7 -28.17 12.12 0.60
C ARG A 7 -27.95 10.64 0.84
N GLN A 8 -27.38 9.95 -0.14
CA GLN A 8 -26.91 8.59 0.02
C GLN A 8 -25.79 8.70 1.05
N GLN A 9 -26.16 8.52 2.31
CA GLN A 9 -25.28 8.77 3.43
C GLN A 9 -24.13 7.78 3.29
N PHE A 10 -22.91 8.30 3.12
CA PHE A 10 -21.70 7.51 3.25
C PHE A 10 -21.68 6.93 4.66
N ASN A 11 -22.13 5.68 4.78
CA ASN A 11 -22.18 4.94 6.03
C ASN A 11 -21.43 3.62 5.81
N PRO A 12 -20.10 3.65 5.66
CA PRO A 12 -19.34 2.41 5.63
C PRO A 12 -19.56 1.71 6.97
N ALA A 13 -19.89 0.42 6.93
CA ALA A 13 -20.01 -0.39 8.14
C ALA A 13 -18.63 -0.66 8.81
N GLY A 14 -17.60 0.11 8.44
CA GLY A 14 -16.22 -0.05 8.88
C GLY A 14 -15.40 1.24 8.71
N PHE A 15 -14.11 1.16 9.01
CA PHE A 15 -13.18 2.27 8.86
C PHE A 15 -12.55 2.31 7.46
N THR A 16 -12.17 3.51 7.03
CA THR A 16 -11.41 3.72 5.80
C THR A 16 -9.97 3.26 6.01
N THR A 17 -9.45 2.46 5.09
CA THR A 17 -8.08 1.94 5.12
C THR A 17 -7.15 2.78 4.26
N HIS A 18 -7.60 3.20 3.08
CA HIS A 18 -6.83 4.02 2.14
C HIS A 18 -7.73 5.01 1.41
N SER A 19 -7.15 6.10 0.93
CA SER A 19 -7.81 7.06 0.06
C SER A 19 -6.90 7.47 -1.08
N LEU A 20 -7.45 7.67 -2.28
CA LEU A 20 -6.73 8.27 -3.40
C LEU A 20 -7.64 9.21 -4.19
N ILE A 21 -7.03 10.06 -5.01
CA ILE A 21 -7.73 10.92 -5.96
C ILE A 21 -7.34 10.48 -7.37
N ASP A 22 -8.33 10.25 -8.23
CA ASP A 22 -8.07 9.90 -9.63
C ASP A 22 -7.76 11.14 -10.50
N ARG A 23 -7.55 10.95 -11.81
CA ARG A 23 -7.22 12.07 -12.72
C ARG A 23 -8.40 13.02 -12.95
N GLU A 24 -9.62 12.57 -12.69
CA GLU A 24 -10.85 13.36 -12.86
C GLU A 24 -11.23 14.10 -11.57
N GLY A 25 -10.44 13.92 -10.50
CA GLY A 25 -10.68 14.54 -9.20
C GLY A 25 -11.67 13.78 -8.33
N ASN A 26 -12.07 12.56 -8.70
CA ASN A 26 -12.95 11.76 -7.87
C ASN A 26 -12.16 11.16 -6.70
N TYR A 27 -12.78 11.12 -5.53
CA TYR A 27 -12.21 10.46 -4.36
C TYR A 27 -12.57 8.98 -4.37
N TRP A 28 -11.56 8.15 -4.17
CA TRP A 28 -11.70 6.72 -3.95
C TRP A 28 -11.34 6.42 -2.51
N LEU A 29 -12.22 5.71 -1.82
CA LEU A 29 -12.04 5.30 -0.43
C LEU A 29 -12.09 3.78 -0.35
N ALA A 30 -11.02 3.17 0.14
CA ALA A 30 -10.99 1.75 0.48
C ALA A 30 -11.45 1.56 1.92
N THR A 31 -12.21 0.50 2.18
CA THR A 31 -12.76 0.22 3.51
C THR A 31 -12.50 -1.21 3.93
N TYR A 32 -12.44 -1.41 5.24
CA TYR A 32 -12.12 -2.72 5.80
C TYR A 32 -13.25 -3.77 5.66
N ASN A 33 -14.51 -3.37 5.48
CA ASN A 33 -15.66 -4.29 5.44
C ASN A 33 -16.79 -3.85 4.47
N SER A 34 -16.53 -2.92 3.55
CA SER A 34 -17.60 -2.38 2.68
C SER A 34 -17.13 -2.12 1.25
N GLY A 35 -16.01 -2.71 0.85
CA GLY A 35 -15.44 -2.56 -0.47
C GLY A 35 -14.82 -1.18 -0.72
N LEU A 36 -14.96 -0.71 -1.95
CA LEU A 36 -14.49 0.61 -2.39
C LEU A 36 -15.68 1.55 -2.55
N PHE A 37 -15.47 2.81 -2.18
CA PHE A 37 -16.39 3.90 -2.45
C PHE A 37 -15.76 4.85 -3.45
N LEU A 38 -16.48 5.11 -4.53
CA LEU A 38 -16.17 6.16 -5.50
C LEU A 38 -17.11 7.34 -5.21
N CYS A 39 -16.55 8.39 -4.63
CA CYS A 39 -17.27 9.63 -4.34
C CYS A 39 -17.26 10.50 -5.60
N LEU A 40 -18.40 10.53 -6.27
CA LEU A 40 -18.72 11.44 -7.37
C LEU A 40 -19.33 12.71 -6.77
N ASN A 41 -19.15 13.86 -7.41
CA ASN A 41 -19.90 15.05 -7.02
C ASN A 41 -21.23 15.08 -7.82
N PRO A 42 -22.42 14.84 -7.23
CA PRO A 42 -22.75 14.72 -5.79
C PRO A 42 -23.02 13.28 -5.26
N GLY A 43 -22.88 12.24 -6.07
CA GLY A 43 -23.27 10.86 -5.70
C GLY A 43 -22.15 9.96 -5.17
N VAL A 44 -22.48 8.87 -4.49
CA VAL A 44 -21.48 7.88 -4.05
C VAL A 44 -21.80 6.53 -4.69
N LYS A 45 -20.81 5.91 -5.33
CA LYS A 45 -20.93 4.54 -5.84
C LYS A 45 -20.18 3.57 -4.95
N VAL A 46 -20.83 2.49 -4.56
CA VAL A 46 -20.21 1.38 -3.84
C VAL A 46 -19.80 0.30 -4.84
N ILE A 47 -18.56 -0.16 -4.73
CA ILE A 47 -18.00 -1.24 -5.54
C ILE A 47 -17.63 -2.36 -4.56
N GLY A 48 -18.55 -3.32 -4.42
CA GLY A 48 -18.39 -4.51 -3.58
C GLY A 48 -18.35 -5.81 -4.39
N LEU A 49 -18.64 -6.94 -3.75
CA LEU A 49 -18.61 -8.28 -4.37
C LEU A 49 -19.46 -8.38 -5.64
N HIS A 50 -20.66 -7.81 -5.60
CA HIS A 50 -21.62 -7.76 -6.71
C HIS A 50 -21.10 -6.96 -7.92
N SER A 51 -20.11 -6.08 -7.70
CA SER A 51 -19.42 -5.35 -8.76
C SER A 51 -18.13 -6.03 -9.24
N GLY A 52 -17.84 -7.25 -8.77
CA GLY A 52 -16.69 -8.06 -9.16
C GLY A 52 -15.47 -7.93 -8.25
N LEU A 53 -15.58 -7.21 -7.13
CA LEU A 53 -14.50 -7.13 -6.15
C LEU A 53 -14.23 -8.52 -5.55
N ALA A 54 -12.97 -8.86 -5.31
CA ALA A 54 -12.59 -10.16 -4.77
C ALA A 54 -13.10 -10.39 -3.34
N ASP A 55 -13.06 -9.33 -2.52
CA ASP A 55 -13.42 -9.33 -1.10
C ASP A 55 -13.85 -7.91 -0.70
N GLU A 56 -14.81 -7.76 0.23
CA GLU A 56 -15.22 -6.44 0.75
C GLU A 56 -14.20 -5.84 1.70
N LYS A 57 -13.28 -6.66 2.22
CA LYS A 57 -12.14 -6.21 3.00
C LYS A 57 -11.03 -5.74 2.08
N VAL A 58 -10.96 -4.42 1.92
CA VAL A 58 -9.89 -3.74 1.18
C VAL A 58 -8.87 -3.20 2.16
N VAL A 59 -7.67 -3.77 2.14
CA VAL A 59 -6.60 -3.42 3.08
C VAL A 59 -5.71 -2.33 2.51
N SER A 60 -5.46 -2.36 1.21
CA SER A 60 -4.58 -1.43 0.50
C SER A 60 -5.17 -1.04 -0.84
N MET A 61 -4.78 0.11 -1.36
CA MET A 61 -5.24 0.60 -2.65
C MET A 61 -4.18 1.50 -3.29
N HIS A 62 -3.93 1.33 -4.58
CA HIS A 62 -2.94 2.11 -5.31
C HIS A 62 -3.32 2.26 -6.78
N LYS A 63 -2.94 3.37 -7.39
CA LYS A 63 -3.16 3.62 -8.82
C LYS A 63 -1.91 3.26 -9.60
N PHE A 64 -2.05 2.38 -10.58
CA PHE A 64 -0.93 2.00 -11.45
C PHE A 64 -1.36 2.00 -12.92
N GLY A 65 -0.83 2.96 -13.68
CA GLY A 65 -1.28 3.25 -15.04
C GLY A 65 -2.72 3.79 -15.06
N ASP A 66 -3.59 3.13 -15.84
CA ASP A 66 -5.01 3.47 -15.99
C ASP A 66 -5.90 2.51 -15.18
N TYR A 67 -5.36 1.96 -14.09
CA TYR A 67 -6.06 1.06 -13.19
C TYR A 67 -5.88 1.49 -11.74
N ILE A 68 -6.91 1.24 -10.94
CA ILE A 68 -6.81 1.18 -9.48
C ILE A 68 -6.69 -0.28 -9.10
N PHE A 69 -5.71 -0.59 -8.27
CA PHE A 69 -5.53 -1.89 -7.64
C PHE A 69 -6.01 -1.82 -6.20
N ALA A 70 -6.70 -2.86 -5.74
CA ALA A 70 -7.18 -3.04 -4.39
C ALA A 70 -6.64 -4.36 -3.84
N GLY A 71 -5.96 -4.29 -2.71
CA GLY A 71 -5.35 -5.41 -2.03
C GLY A 71 -6.28 -6.00 -0.98
N HIS A 72 -6.38 -7.33 -0.96
CA HIS A 72 -7.29 -8.06 -0.09
C HIS A 72 -6.54 -9.10 0.76
N PRO A 73 -7.21 -9.72 1.73
CA PRO A 73 -6.79 -10.98 2.30
C PRO A 73 -6.65 -12.10 1.25
N LEU A 74 -6.05 -13.20 1.66
CA LEU A 74 -5.86 -14.41 0.88
C LEU A 74 -4.98 -14.22 -0.39
N GLY A 75 -4.14 -13.19 -0.41
CA GLY A 75 -3.28 -12.85 -1.56
C GLY A 75 -4.06 -12.41 -2.82
N ARG A 76 -5.31 -12.00 -2.66
CA ARG A 76 -6.19 -11.59 -3.77
C ARG A 76 -6.01 -10.11 -4.06
N ILE A 77 -6.05 -9.76 -5.34
CA ILE A 77 -5.96 -8.39 -5.82
C ILE A 77 -7.12 -8.15 -6.77
N SER A 78 -7.90 -7.11 -6.52
CA SER A 78 -8.87 -6.59 -7.48
C SER A 78 -8.27 -5.43 -8.25
N TYR A 79 -8.77 -5.19 -9.46
CA TYR A 79 -8.41 -4.02 -10.24
C TYR A 79 -9.62 -3.46 -10.98
N ILE A 80 -9.62 -2.14 -11.16
CA ILE A 80 -10.68 -1.39 -11.84
C ILE A 80 -10.04 -0.51 -12.90
N SER A 81 -10.54 -0.58 -14.13
CA SER A 81 -10.08 0.32 -15.19
C SER A 81 -10.64 1.73 -14.98
N LEU A 82 -9.77 2.72 -15.12
CA LEU A 82 -10.11 4.14 -15.11
C LEU A 82 -10.45 4.68 -16.52
N ASN A 83 -10.50 3.82 -17.53
CA ASN A 83 -10.81 4.24 -18.90
C ASN A 83 -12.31 4.57 -19.04
N ARG A 84 -12.59 5.59 -19.86
CA ARG A 84 -13.97 6.04 -20.15
C ARG A 84 -14.82 4.88 -20.70
N GLY A 85 -15.99 4.67 -20.10
CA GLY A 85 -16.94 3.63 -20.52
C GLY A 85 -16.87 2.31 -19.76
N HIS A 86 -15.88 2.12 -18.86
CA HIS A 86 -15.91 1.00 -17.94
C HIS A 86 -16.88 1.30 -16.78
N ASN A 87 -17.87 0.43 -16.54
CA ASN A 87 -18.94 0.65 -15.56
C ASN A 87 -18.49 0.57 -14.08
N ASN A 88 -17.23 0.89 -13.76
CA ASN A 88 -16.60 0.67 -12.45
C ASN A 88 -16.76 -0.77 -11.94
N LYS A 89 -16.80 -1.72 -12.88
CA LYS A 89 -16.75 -3.15 -12.58
C LYS A 89 -15.30 -3.52 -12.27
N ALA A 90 -15.10 -4.24 -11.18
CA ALA A 90 -13.82 -4.79 -10.80
C ALA A 90 -13.64 -6.18 -11.42
N ASP A 91 -12.39 -6.50 -11.74
CA ASP A 91 -11.94 -7.85 -11.99
C ASP A 91 -10.87 -8.20 -10.95
N SER A 92 -10.52 -9.47 -10.81
CA SER A 92 -9.55 -9.89 -9.80
C SER A 92 -8.64 -11.03 -10.25
N PHE A 93 -7.51 -11.17 -9.58
CA PHE A 93 -6.59 -12.29 -9.70
C PHE A 93 -5.93 -12.58 -8.35
N ASN A 94 -5.32 -13.75 -8.24
CA ASN A 94 -4.55 -14.15 -7.07
C ASN A 94 -3.06 -14.04 -7.37
N LEU A 95 -2.27 -13.65 -6.38
CA LEU A 95 -0.82 -13.79 -6.46
C LEU A 95 -0.42 -15.27 -6.41
N PRO A 96 0.66 -15.68 -7.12
CA PRO A 96 1.14 -17.05 -7.12
C PRO A 96 1.94 -17.37 -5.83
N VAL A 97 1.26 -17.40 -4.69
CA VAL A 97 1.86 -17.70 -3.38
C VAL A 97 1.53 -19.12 -2.92
N GLN A 98 2.46 -19.77 -2.23
CA GLN A 98 2.27 -21.15 -1.74
C GLN A 98 1.23 -21.25 -0.62
N ARG A 99 1.10 -20.21 0.22
CA ARG A 99 0.18 -20.15 1.36
C ARG A 99 -0.69 -18.88 1.29
N PRO A 100 -1.69 -18.84 0.40
CA PRO A 100 -2.56 -17.68 0.26
C PRO A 100 -3.30 -17.35 1.56
N GLU A 101 -3.68 -18.34 2.36
CA GLU A 101 -4.48 -18.19 3.58
C GLU A 101 -3.88 -17.28 4.65
N PHE A 102 -2.55 -17.12 4.66
CA PHE A 102 -1.84 -16.21 5.56
C PHE A 102 -1.39 -14.92 4.88
N ASN A 103 -1.69 -14.77 3.59
CA ASN A 103 -1.21 -13.67 2.80
C ASN A 103 -2.25 -12.55 2.74
N VAL A 104 -1.87 -11.35 3.18
CA VAL A 104 -2.67 -10.14 3.01
C VAL A 104 -1.85 -9.19 2.18
N ILE A 105 -2.47 -8.55 1.19
CA ILE A 105 -1.83 -7.49 0.42
C ILE A 105 -1.85 -6.21 1.26
N SER A 106 -0.70 -5.89 1.85
CA SER A 106 -0.59 -4.80 2.82
C SER A 106 -0.34 -3.45 2.16
N ASP A 107 0.36 -3.43 1.03
CA ASP A 107 0.64 -2.19 0.31
C ASP A 107 1.07 -2.44 -1.15
N PHE A 108 1.08 -1.39 -1.95
CA PHE A 108 1.57 -1.37 -3.31
C PHE A 108 2.42 -0.13 -3.56
N GLU A 109 3.47 -0.28 -4.37
CA GLU A 109 4.26 0.88 -4.76
C GLU A 109 4.77 0.76 -6.19
N GLN A 110 4.66 1.85 -6.94
CA GLN A 110 5.11 1.90 -8.33
C GLN A 110 6.64 2.00 -8.39
N LEU A 111 7.29 0.99 -8.96
CA LEU A 111 8.75 0.99 -9.15
C LEU A 111 9.16 1.71 -10.43
N SER A 112 8.40 1.48 -11.50
CA SER A 112 8.64 2.07 -12.81
C SER A 112 7.32 2.19 -13.56
N LYS A 113 7.33 2.72 -14.78
CA LYS A 113 6.13 2.81 -15.63
C LYS A 113 5.43 1.45 -15.84
N ASN A 114 6.19 0.35 -15.77
CA ASN A 114 5.73 -0.99 -16.09
C ASN A 114 5.85 -1.98 -14.92
N GLU A 115 6.24 -1.52 -13.74
CA GLU A 115 6.49 -2.41 -12.60
C GLU A 115 5.79 -1.88 -11.36
N LEU A 116 4.97 -2.76 -10.77
CA LEU A 116 4.26 -2.53 -9.53
C LEU A 116 4.77 -3.51 -8.48
N LEU A 117 5.37 -2.99 -7.41
CA LEU A 117 5.72 -3.76 -6.24
C LEU A 117 4.47 -3.97 -5.39
N VAL A 118 4.34 -5.15 -4.84
CA VAL A 118 3.25 -5.53 -3.94
C VAL A 118 3.88 -6.03 -2.65
N ALA A 119 3.61 -5.35 -1.55
CA ALA A 119 3.95 -5.83 -0.22
C ALA A 119 2.85 -6.74 0.31
N THR A 120 3.27 -7.81 0.96
CA THR A 120 2.35 -8.75 1.57
C THR A 120 2.81 -9.17 2.96
N ASN A 121 1.94 -9.86 3.68
CA ASN A 121 2.32 -10.47 4.96
C ASN A 121 3.40 -11.57 4.84
N ASN A 122 3.62 -12.10 3.64
CA ASN A 122 4.55 -13.21 3.39
C ASN A 122 5.79 -12.79 2.59
N GLY A 123 5.92 -11.53 2.17
CA GLY A 123 7.05 -11.05 1.37
C GLY A 123 6.63 -10.03 0.32
N PHE A 124 7.31 -10.07 -0.83
CA PHE A 124 7.07 -9.16 -1.94
C PHE A 124 6.60 -9.90 -3.19
N ALA A 125 5.78 -9.24 -4.00
CA ALA A 125 5.52 -9.65 -5.36
C ALA A 125 5.81 -8.51 -6.32
N LEU A 126 6.31 -8.84 -7.50
CA LEU A 126 6.48 -7.91 -8.60
C LEU A 126 5.45 -8.23 -9.67
N ILE A 127 4.68 -7.23 -10.06
CA ILE A 127 3.76 -7.30 -11.19
C ILE A 127 4.39 -6.50 -12.34
N LYS A 128 4.72 -7.17 -13.43
CA LYS A 128 5.24 -6.54 -14.65
C LYS A 128 4.11 -6.36 -15.66
N LYS A 129 3.80 -5.10 -15.95
CA LYS A 129 2.80 -4.70 -16.93
C LYS A 129 3.14 -5.28 -18.31
N GLY A 130 2.17 -5.98 -18.89
CA GLY A 130 2.26 -6.54 -20.22
C GLY A 130 1.07 -6.11 -21.09
N PRO A 131 0.91 -6.73 -22.28
CA PRO A 131 -0.29 -6.56 -23.08
C PRO A 131 -1.53 -7.07 -22.34
N GLY A 132 -2.69 -6.48 -22.63
CA GLY A 132 -3.98 -6.87 -22.04
C GLY A 132 -4.20 -6.38 -20.61
N ALA A 133 -5.16 -7.01 -19.92
CA ALA A 133 -5.60 -6.64 -18.57
C ALA A 133 -4.64 -7.14 -17.48
N PRO A 134 -4.64 -6.53 -16.28
CA PRO A 134 -3.81 -6.94 -15.14
C PRO A 134 -3.80 -8.42 -14.78
N SER A 135 -4.90 -9.15 -15.01
CA SER A 135 -4.96 -10.60 -14.79
C SER A 135 -3.97 -11.39 -15.65
N ALA A 136 -3.61 -10.89 -16.85
CA ALA A 136 -2.67 -11.52 -17.78
C ALA A 136 -1.20 -11.09 -17.58
N TRP A 137 -0.95 -10.05 -16.77
CA TRP A 137 0.41 -9.54 -16.54
C TRP A 137 1.29 -10.53 -15.79
N GLN A 138 2.61 -10.47 -15.98
CA GLN A 138 3.54 -11.36 -15.30
C GLN A 138 3.60 -11.03 -13.81
N LYS A 139 3.53 -12.06 -12.96
CA LYS A 139 3.53 -11.94 -11.49
C LYS A 139 4.64 -12.83 -10.93
N THR A 140 5.58 -12.24 -10.22
CA THR A 140 6.70 -12.97 -9.62
C THR A 140 6.72 -12.70 -8.12
N PHE A 141 6.58 -13.74 -7.30
CA PHE A 141 6.75 -13.62 -5.86
C PHE A 141 8.23 -13.79 -5.50
N PHE A 142 8.75 -12.95 -4.62
CA PHE A 142 10.15 -12.99 -4.21
C PHE A 142 10.30 -12.56 -2.75
N LEU A 143 11.44 -12.93 -2.14
CA LEU A 143 11.74 -12.67 -0.72
C LEU A 143 10.61 -13.14 0.20
N SER A 144 10.29 -14.43 0.13
CA SER A 144 9.48 -15.07 1.16
C SER A 144 10.20 -14.97 2.51
N ASP A 145 9.43 -15.00 3.60
CA ASP A 145 9.96 -15.15 4.97
C ASP A 145 10.64 -13.92 5.59
N VAL A 146 10.53 -12.74 4.97
CA VAL A 146 10.93 -11.45 5.59
C VAL A 146 9.94 -10.94 6.65
N GLY A 147 8.86 -11.70 6.86
CA GLY A 147 7.78 -11.39 7.79
C GLY A 147 6.75 -10.42 7.20
N SER A 148 5.78 -10.03 8.04
CA SER A 148 4.67 -9.17 7.61
C SER A 148 5.15 -7.77 7.29
N ILE A 149 5.10 -7.41 6.00
CA ILE A 149 5.38 -6.06 5.53
C ILE A 149 4.17 -5.17 5.85
N LYS A 150 4.44 -4.01 6.44
CA LYS A 150 3.43 -3.06 6.92
C LYS A 150 3.26 -1.87 6.00
N ASP A 151 4.36 -1.42 5.41
CA ASP A 151 4.40 -0.19 4.61
C ASP A 151 5.56 -0.26 3.62
N LEU A 152 5.38 0.39 2.48
CA LEU A 152 6.36 0.53 1.41
C LEU A 152 6.60 1.98 1.07
N PHE A 153 7.83 2.29 0.72
CA PHE A 153 8.18 3.57 0.13
C PHE A 153 9.30 3.37 -0.89
N VAL A 154 9.16 3.98 -2.07
CA VAL A 154 10.18 3.92 -3.12
C VAL A 154 10.75 5.31 -3.36
N SER A 155 12.07 5.41 -3.30
CA SER A 155 12.81 6.62 -3.62
C SER A 155 13.92 6.28 -4.60
N ALA A 156 13.78 6.78 -5.83
CA ALA A 156 14.68 6.51 -6.93
C ALA A 156 14.82 5.00 -7.22
N ASP A 157 15.98 4.43 -6.97
CA ASP A 157 16.32 3.01 -7.19
C ASP A 157 16.25 2.17 -5.91
N THR A 158 15.77 2.77 -4.81
CA THR A 158 15.77 2.18 -3.49
C THR A 158 14.35 1.97 -2.98
N VAL A 159 14.04 0.75 -2.56
CA VAL A 159 12.84 0.41 -1.79
C VAL A 159 13.15 0.44 -0.32
N PHE A 160 12.32 1.13 0.44
CA PHE A 160 12.21 1.02 1.87
C PHE A 160 10.94 0.25 2.18
N ALA A 161 11.05 -0.78 3.02
CA ALA A 161 9.93 -1.57 3.44
C ALA A 161 10.01 -1.83 4.93
N ILE A 162 8.90 -1.67 5.65
CA ILE A 162 8.86 -1.99 7.06
C ILE A 162 8.26 -3.37 7.23
N SER A 163 8.99 -4.26 7.88
CA SER A 163 8.40 -5.47 8.46
C SER A 163 8.06 -5.25 9.94
N THR A 164 7.32 -6.18 10.55
CA THR A 164 7.01 -6.14 11.99
C THR A 164 8.24 -5.91 12.90
N ARG A 165 9.45 -6.24 12.45
CA ARG A 165 10.68 -6.16 13.26
C ARG A 165 11.75 -5.25 12.68
N ASN A 166 11.73 -4.99 11.38
CA ASN A 166 12.90 -4.45 10.66
C ASN A 166 12.49 -3.39 9.66
N LEU A 167 13.39 -2.44 9.39
CA LEU A 167 13.38 -1.69 8.14
C LEU A 167 14.26 -2.44 7.13
N ILE A 168 13.67 -2.83 6.01
CA ILE A 168 14.32 -3.48 4.89
C ILE A 168 14.60 -2.39 3.85
N VAL A 169 15.85 -2.28 3.43
CA VAL A 169 16.29 -1.37 2.37
C VAL A 169 16.88 -2.20 1.24
N MET A 170 16.28 -2.09 0.05
CA MET A 170 16.70 -2.79 -1.16
C MET A 170 17.11 -1.78 -2.20
N SER A 171 18.37 -1.83 -2.64
CA SER A 171 18.86 -1.13 -3.83
C SER A 171 18.99 -2.11 -4.99
N GLU A 172 18.72 -1.65 -6.22
CA GLU A 172 18.83 -2.46 -7.46
C GLU A 172 17.95 -3.72 -7.47
N TYR A 173 16.72 -3.55 -7.93
CA TYR A 173 15.70 -4.59 -8.02
C TYR A 173 16.19 -5.88 -8.70
N GLY A 174 16.23 -6.97 -7.94
CA GLY A 174 16.56 -8.31 -8.44
C GLY A 174 18.06 -8.65 -8.46
N ASN A 175 18.96 -7.69 -8.24
CA ASN A 175 20.40 -7.98 -8.12
C ASN A 175 21.04 -7.20 -6.96
N LYS A 176 21.11 -7.88 -5.82
CA LYS A 176 22.13 -7.75 -4.77
C LYS A 176 22.40 -6.34 -4.21
N ARG A 177 21.55 -5.91 -3.27
CA ARG A 177 21.96 -5.55 -1.88
C ARG A 177 20.73 -5.37 -0.99
N LEU A 178 20.43 -6.39 -0.19
CA LEU A 178 19.53 -6.26 0.96
C LEU A 178 20.35 -5.70 2.12
N SER A 179 20.06 -4.47 2.52
CA SER A 179 20.53 -3.94 3.80
C SER A 179 19.32 -3.80 4.72
N GLY A 180 19.39 -4.42 5.90
CA GLY A 180 18.33 -4.38 6.89
C GLY A 180 18.79 -3.62 8.11
N PHE A 181 17.99 -2.68 8.59
CA PHE A 181 18.17 -2.06 9.90
C PHE A 181 17.22 -2.74 10.88
N PHE A 182 17.80 -3.32 11.92
CA PHE A 182 17.03 -3.91 13.01
C PHE A 182 16.91 -2.85 14.11
N TYR A 183 15.67 -2.54 14.44
CA TYR A 183 15.36 -1.63 15.52
C TYR A 183 14.81 -2.46 16.68
N ASP A 184 15.69 -2.82 17.60
CA ASP A 184 15.27 -3.46 18.84
C ASP A 184 14.29 -2.52 19.56
N SER A 185 13.15 -3.05 20.01
CA SER A 185 12.10 -2.35 20.78
C SER A 185 11.25 -1.28 20.07
N LEU A 186 11.47 -1.00 18.78
CA LEU A 186 10.64 -0.04 18.04
C LEU A 186 9.72 -0.73 17.05
N ARG A 187 8.41 -0.68 17.33
CA ARG A 187 7.39 -1.10 16.38
C ARG A 187 7.12 0.02 15.39
N ILE A 188 7.81 -0.05 14.26
CA ILE A 188 7.65 0.87 13.14
C ILE A 188 6.36 0.52 12.39
N THR A 189 5.59 1.54 12.04
CA THR A 189 4.27 1.42 11.41
C THR A 189 4.17 2.16 10.09
N ALA A 190 5.05 3.13 9.82
CA ALA A 190 5.08 3.86 8.56
C ALA A 190 6.50 4.34 8.21
N VAL A 191 6.81 4.41 6.91
CA VAL A 191 8.07 4.95 6.37
C VAL A 191 7.74 5.93 5.25
N GLU A 192 8.39 7.09 5.26
CA GLU A 192 8.18 8.11 4.22
C GLU A 192 9.45 8.95 4.05
N LYS A 193 9.56 9.71 2.95
CA LYS A 193 10.65 10.67 2.77
C LYS A 193 10.15 12.10 2.82
N ASN A 194 10.82 12.95 3.60
CA ASN A 194 10.49 14.36 3.61
C ASN A 194 11.08 15.09 2.39
N ARG A 195 10.73 16.38 2.23
CA ARG A 195 11.20 17.22 1.12
C ARG A 195 12.72 17.44 1.11
N GLU A 196 13.38 17.30 2.26
CA GLU A 196 14.84 17.40 2.40
C GLU A 196 15.54 16.07 2.08
N GLY A 197 14.77 15.03 1.81
CA GLY A 197 15.24 13.71 1.45
C GLY A 197 15.61 12.80 2.62
N GLN A 198 15.23 13.17 3.85
CA GLN A 198 15.41 12.35 5.04
C GLN A 198 14.31 11.29 5.13
N VAL A 199 14.68 10.09 5.55
CA VAL A 199 13.74 9.00 5.79
C VAL A 199 13.10 9.18 7.16
N LEU A 200 11.78 9.33 7.19
CA LEU A 200 10.95 9.42 8.37
C LEU A 200 10.42 8.03 8.73
N LEU A 201 10.40 7.73 10.02
CA LEU A 201 9.87 6.49 10.57
C LEU A 201 8.77 6.82 11.57
N GLY A 202 7.53 6.51 11.20
CA GLY A 202 6.40 6.51 12.11
C GLY A 202 6.43 5.24 12.95
N THR A 203 6.32 5.39 14.27
CA THR A 203 6.27 4.26 15.20
C THR A 203 5.09 4.41 16.16
N MET A 204 4.77 3.35 16.89
CA MET A 204 3.79 3.43 17.99
C MET A 204 4.17 4.43 19.10
N ASN A 205 5.44 4.82 19.17
CA ASN A 205 5.96 5.72 20.22
C ASN A 205 6.25 7.13 19.71
N GLY A 206 5.95 7.43 18.44
CA GLY A 206 6.16 8.74 17.82
C GLY A 206 6.88 8.69 16.48
N LEU A 207 7.28 9.87 16.01
CA LEU A 207 7.95 10.09 14.73
C LEU A 207 9.47 10.22 14.94
N TYR A 208 10.21 9.52 14.10
CA TYR A 208 11.66 9.46 14.14
C TYR A 208 12.25 9.77 12.76
N ILE A 209 13.49 10.25 12.74
CA ILE A 209 14.24 10.50 11.51
C ILE A 209 15.38 9.50 11.45
N ASN A 210 15.46 8.72 10.38
CA ASN A 210 16.60 7.89 10.12
C ASN A 210 17.71 8.71 9.47
N HIS A 211 18.81 8.90 10.20
CA HIS A 211 20.01 9.60 9.73
C HIS A 211 21.06 8.66 9.11
N SER A 212 20.83 7.34 9.07
CA SER A 212 21.80 6.40 8.50
C SER A 212 21.91 6.59 6.98
N ARG A 213 23.03 7.16 6.54
CA ARG A 213 23.47 7.09 5.14
C ARG A 213 24.03 5.68 4.97
N SER A 214 23.42 4.89 4.10
CA SER A 214 23.76 3.49 3.87
C SER A 214 25.20 3.32 3.41
N GLU A 215 26.00 2.53 4.13
CA GLU A 215 26.92 1.56 3.52
C GLU A 215 26.93 0.25 4.33
N GLY A 216 26.47 -0.83 3.69
CA GLY A 216 27.13 -2.14 3.78
C GLY A 216 26.96 -3.03 5.01
N SER A 217 26.26 -2.65 6.08
CA SER A 217 26.10 -3.55 7.22
C SER A 217 24.78 -3.38 7.98
N ILE A 218 24.30 -4.49 8.56
CA ILE A 218 23.15 -4.50 9.48
C ILE A 218 23.54 -3.67 10.71
N HIS A 219 23.05 -2.43 10.79
CA HIS A 219 23.25 -1.62 11.98
C HIS A 219 22.07 -1.83 12.93
N ARG A 220 22.40 -2.30 14.14
CA ARG A 220 21.47 -2.34 15.27
C ARG A 220 21.39 -0.93 15.82
N VAL A 221 20.30 -0.23 15.52
CA VAL A 221 20.10 1.15 15.97
C VAL A 221 19.30 1.08 17.27
N PHE A 222 19.98 1.30 18.40
CA PHE A 222 19.32 1.36 19.71
C PHE A 222 18.45 2.62 19.79
N ALA A 223 17.32 2.54 20.49
CA ALA A 223 16.37 3.66 20.62
C ALA A 223 17.03 4.99 21.05
N ASP A 224 18.11 4.90 21.82
CA ASP A 224 18.90 6.05 22.31
C ASP A 224 19.67 6.80 21.22
N SER A 225 19.84 6.21 20.04
CA SER A 225 20.56 6.80 18.90
C SER A 225 19.64 7.50 17.89
N ILE A 226 18.32 7.41 18.08
CA ILE A 226 17.33 8.05 17.21
C ILE A 226 16.75 9.26 17.95
N LYS A 227 17.17 10.46 17.57
CA LYS A 227 16.60 11.68 18.16
C LYS A 227 15.13 11.78 17.75
N ALA A 228 14.24 11.74 18.74
CA ALA A 228 12.85 12.16 18.54
C ALA A 228 12.88 13.60 17.99
N SER A 229 12.35 13.81 16.78
CA SER A 229 12.07 15.17 16.33
C SER A 229 11.04 15.74 17.29
N GLY A 230 11.38 16.86 17.94
CA GLY A 230 10.78 17.34 19.18
C GLY A 230 9.24 17.31 19.28
N LYS A 231 8.77 17.28 20.53
CA LYS A 231 7.37 17.41 20.95
C LYS A 231 6.61 18.42 20.06
N TYR A 232 5.79 17.94 19.14
CA TYR A 232 4.63 18.70 18.69
C TYR A 232 3.59 18.66 19.82
N CYS A 233 3.83 19.47 20.85
CA CYS A 233 2.80 19.80 21.83
C CYS A 233 1.72 20.58 21.11
N CYS A 234 0.52 20.00 21.00
CA CYS A 234 -0.71 20.78 20.89
C CYS A 234 -0.68 21.83 22.01
N LYS A 235 -0.51 23.10 21.66
CA LYS A 235 -0.91 24.18 22.56
C LYS A 235 -2.44 24.11 22.64
N LYS A 236 -2.92 23.96 23.87
CA LYS A 236 -4.34 24.01 24.24
C LYS A 236 -4.99 25.29 23.75
#